data_AF-A0ABD5KRQ7-F1
#
_entry.id   AF-A0ABD5KRQ7-F1
#
_cell.length_a   1.000
_cell.length_b   1.000
_cell.length_c   1.000
_cell.angle_alpha   90.00
_cell.angle_beta   90.00
_cell.angle_gamma   90.00
#
_symmetry.space_group_name_H-M   'P 1'
#
loop_
_entity.id
_entity.type
_entity.pdbx_description
1 polymer ?
#
loop_
_entity_poly.entity_id
_entity_poly.type
_entity_poly.pdbx_seq_one_letter_code
_entity_poly.pdbx_strand_id
1 'polypeptide(L)'
;MSKLIDPHMINLNEEDGTSLFSKDVSLRGDFIQNEQQTTYKQVAGRYVGTHLDADEYADFLYELAHSSPSILVLHDKLDKSISNDRLKEVQTILKINQEERGLSVNRLFAFLEGKKLIVKSENPAIHRRVREKFIETLTCFKEQHAEGFMDGHFQRVLIDLIKWQWNHVKPWMVDKAFPEHAPRIMWYGDANKSEQYFLHYLILLGFDVLTFHPEGKDHLKEVDKNQHLTTVYTFPSTSSLVPFPTDKPVRKGTVAFRASQEIEQVLHSEESMLYKPWQFRSYFPTSVTLKTTYDEIFLLMRERAFIRPNFQVSKPYVHVPVLFSKVLGISKNRKEYWSKVHELMQTEDELALTIDSVPFAKKIEGNNHFHYQGALGSDGTLSPDRMIESNWWRYKELPIGLQKGLAAAISRYCAHSKLLRLDHEDAYQHQMYLFNQSLKLPNNVLRMLQKFDYTQHVPRLIIYHGNEREAFTREDAALLLLLNEFGVDIVLFNPTGQLDIEAFVEEKYFDMHWLEDISFNEEFKEPSLIQKWLKRIF
;
A
#
# COMPACT_ATOMS: atom_id res chain seq x y z
N MET A 1 -10.85 -45.74 -35.96
CA MET A 1 -9.92 -44.65 -35.59
C MET A 1 -10.66 -43.79 -34.57
N SER A 2 -10.15 -43.64 -33.35
CA SER A 2 -10.80 -42.80 -32.33
C SER A 2 -10.65 -41.34 -32.73
N LYS A 3 -11.76 -40.59 -32.74
CA LYS A 3 -11.78 -39.13 -32.95
C LYS A 3 -10.76 -38.45 -32.02
N LEU A 4 -9.81 -37.67 -32.54
CA LEU A 4 -8.81 -36.97 -31.74
C LEU A 4 -9.40 -35.66 -31.21
N ILE A 5 -9.08 -35.23 -29.98
CA ILE A 5 -9.42 -33.87 -29.51
C ILE A 5 -8.13 -33.09 -29.40
N ASP A 6 -8.02 -31.99 -30.13
CA ASP A 6 -6.77 -31.22 -30.30
C ASP A 6 -7.03 -29.70 -30.19
N PRO A 7 -7.04 -29.14 -28.96
CA PRO A 7 -7.10 -27.70 -28.75
C PRO A 7 -5.78 -27.05 -29.15
N HIS A 8 -5.85 -25.93 -29.85
CA HIS A 8 -4.71 -25.07 -30.13
C HIS A 8 -4.75 -23.84 -29.21
N MET A 9 -3.67 -23.63 -28.47
CA MET A 9 -3.51 -22.46 -27.61
C MET A 9 -3.37 -21.20 -28.44
N ILE A 10 -4.12 -20.16 -28.09
CA ILE A 10 -3.94 -18.84 -28.69
C ILE A 10 -2.93 -18.01 -27.91
N ASN A 11 -2.20 -17.16 -28.61
CA ASN A 11 -1.37 -16.13 -27.97
C ASN A 11 -2.24 -14.93 -27.60
N LEU A 12 -2.50 -14.74 -26.29
CA LEU A 12 -3.35 -13.65 -25.80
C LEU A 12 -2.74 -12.26 -25.98
N ASN A 13 -1.46 -12.16 -26.40
CA ASN A 13 -0.83 -10.88 -26.72
C ASN A 13 -1.13 -10.42 -28.15
N GLU A 14 -1.53 -11.34 -29.03
CA GLU A 14 -1.83 -11.07 -30.45
C GLU A 14 -3.34 -11.01 -30.72
N GLU A 15 -4.13 -11.75 -29.95
CA GLU A 15 -5.59 -11.77 -30.02
C GLU A 15 -6.20 -11.27 -28.70
N ASP A 16 -7.36 -10.60 -28.74
CA ASP A 16 -8.09 -10.20 -27.52
C ASP A 16 -8.64 -11.44 -26.79
N GLY A 17 -7.82 -11.95 -25.87
CA GLY A 17 -8.08 -13.15 -25.10
C GLY A 17 -9.39 -13.12 -24.31
N THR A 18 -9.75 -11.96 -23.76
CA THR A 18 -10.97 -11.81 -22.94
C THR A 18 -12.24 -11.81 -23.79
N SER A 19 -12.17 -11.24 -24.99
CA SER A 19 -13.25 -11.30 -25.98
C SER A 19 -13.48 -12.73 -26.49
N LEU A 20 -12.40 -13.47 -26.78
CA LEU A 20 -12.50 -14.88 -27.18
C LEU A 20 -12.99 -15.77 -26.06
N PHE A 21 -12.55 -15.53 -24.81
CA PHE A 21 -13.05 -16.21 -23.62
C PHE A 21 -14.56 -16.02 -23.46
N SER A 22 -15.09 -14.85 -23.78
CA SER A 22 -16.53 -14.56 -23.68
C SER A 22 -17.38 -15.26 -24.77
N LYS A 23 -16.76 -15.78 -25.84
CA LYS A 23 -17.45 -16.50 -26.92
C LYS A 23 -17.44 -18.02 -26.68
N ASP A 24 -18.51 -18.68 -27.12
CA ASP A 24 -18.54 -20.15 -27.20
C ASP A 24 -17.47 -20.66 -28.17
N VAL A 25 -16.93 -21.84 -27.88
CA VAL A 25 -15.81 -22.45 -28.62
C VAL A 25 -16.13 -22.57 -30.12
N SER A 26 -17.39 -22.86 -30.47
CA SER A 26 -17.86 -22.97 -31.85
C SER A 26 -17.86 -21.65 -32.62
N LEU A 27 -17.84 -20.50 -31.94
CA LEU A 27 -17.91 -19.15 -32.53
C LEU A 27 -16.52 -18.51 -32.72
N ARG A 28 -15.43 -19.25 -32.47
CA ARG A 28 -14.05 -18.72 -32.50
C ARG A 28 -13.34 -18.86 -33.86
N GLY A 29 -14.03 -19.27 -34.92
CA GLY A 29 -13.52 -19.31 -36.30
C GLY A 29 -12.85 -20.62 -36.73
N ASP A 30 -12.20 -21.34 -35.81
CA ASP A 30 -11.41 -22.57 -36.12
C ASP A 30 -11.99 -23.84 -35.49
N PHE A 31 -13.30 -23.86 -35.23
CA PHE A 31 -13.98 -25.04 -34.72
C PHE A 31 -14.22 -26.04 -35.85
N ILE A 32 -13.42 -27.11 -35.89
CA ILE A 32 -13.60 -28.19 -36.86
C ILE A 32 -13.98 -29.44 -36.08
N GLN A 33 -15.12 -30.03 -36.42
CA GLN A 33 -15.60 -31.28 -35.86
C GLN A 33 -15.94 -32.23 -37.02
N ASN A 34 -15.07 -33.22 -37.25
CA ASN A 34 -15.30 -34.25 -38.25
C ASN A 34 -15.24 -35.65 -37.60
N GLU A 35 -15.35 -36.72 -38.40
CA GLU A 35 -15.32 -38.10 -37.88
C GLU A 35 -13.98 -38.49 -37.25
N GLN A 36 -12.89 -37.79 -37.60
CA GLN A 36 -11.52 -38.12 -37.21
C GLN A 36 -10.94 -37.21 -36.12
N GLN A 37 -11.38 -35.95 -36.02
CA GLN A 37 -10.83 -34.99 -35.07
C GLN A 37 -11.82 -33.86 -34.68
N THR A 38 -11.59 -33.29 -33.51
CA THR A 38 -12.18 -32.05 -33.01
C THR A 38 -11.05 -31.08 -32.67
N THR A 39 -10.95 -29.97 -33.40
CA THR A 39 -9.96 -28.91 -33.19
C THR A 39 -10.65 -27.59 -32.86
N TYR A 40 -10.07 -26.80 -31.96
CA TYR A 40 -10.63 -25.52 -31.54
C TYR A 40 -9.61 -24.61 -30.84
N LYS A 41 -9.89 -23.29 -30.84
CA LYS A 41 -9.10 -22.29 -30.11
C LYS A 41 -9.34 -22.40 -28.61
N GLN A 42 -8.29 -22.69 -27.85
CA GLN A 42 -8.28 -22.71 -26.40
C GLN A 42 -7.69 -21.41 -25.85
N VAL A 43 -8.37 -20.83 -24.87
CA VAL A 43 -7.97 -19.59 -24.18
C VAL A 43 -7.42 -19.94 -22.80
N ALA A 44 -6.11 -19.79 -22.60
CA ALA A 44 -5.47 -20.04 -21.32
C ALA A 44 -4.48 -18.91 -20.96
N GLY A 45 -4.72 -18.21 -19.84
CA GLY A 45 -4.04 -16.94 -19.55
C GLY A 45 -3.82 -16.63 -18.07
N ARG A 46 -2.78 -15.86 -17.81
CA ARG A 46 -2.35 -15.42 -16.47
C ARG A 46 -2.29 -13.90 -16.41
N TYR A 47 -3.30 -13.29 -15.82
CA TYR A 47 -3.40 -11.85 -15.66
C TYR A 47 -2.87 -11.44 -14.28
N VAL A 48 -1.77 -10.70 -14.25
CA VAL A 48 -1.10 -10.27 -13.03
C VAL A 48 -1.18 -8.74 -12.90
N GLY A 49 -1.59 -8.25 -11.73
CA GLY A 49 -1.82 -6.82 -11.46
C GLY A 49 -3.29 -6.41 -11.61
N THR A 50 -3.52 -5.09 -11.66
CA THR A 50 -4.83 -4.44 -11.81
C THR A 50 -4.78 -3.26 -12.77
N HIS A 51 -5.96 -2.82 -13.23
CA HIS A 51 -6.08 -1.49 -13.84
C HIS A 51 -5.68 -0.40 -12.83
N LEU A 52 -5.49 0.82 -13.34
CA LEU A 52 -5.15 1.98 -12.52
C LEU A 52 -6.27 2.34 -11.54
N ASP A 53 -7.51 2.20 -12.01
CA ASP A 53 -8.71 2.44 -11.24
C ASP A 53 -9.27 1.13 -10.68
N ALA A 54 -9.49 1.11 -9.36
CA ALA A 54 -9.98 -0.07 -8.66
C ALA A 54 -11.42 -0.41 -9.07
N ASP A 55 -12.27 0.60 -9.28
CA ASP A 55 -13.65 0.41 -9.72
C ASP A 55 -13.69 -0.15 -11.15
N GLU A 56 -12.81 0.33 -12.04
CA GLU A 56 -12.66 -0.20 -13.40
C GLU A 56 -12.17 -1.66 -13.42
N TYR A 57 -11.19 -2.01 -12.58
CA TYR A 57 -10.74 -3.40 -12.47
C TYR A 57 -11.85 -4.31 -11.95
N ALA A 58 -12.62 -3.85 -10.97
CA ALA A 58 -13.78 -4.59 -10.46
C ALA A 58 -14.88 -4.74 -11.53
N ASP A 59 -15.18 -3.69 -12.30
CA ASP A 59 -16.17 -3.72 -13.39
C ASP A 59 -15.72 -4.69 -14.49
N PHE A 60 -14.44 -4.67 -14.85
CA PHE A 60 -13.85 -5.61 -15.80
C PHE A 60 -14.02 -7.07 -15.38
N LEU A 61 -13.65 -7.42 -14.14
CA LEU A 61 -13.81 -8.78 -13.62
C LEU A 61 -15.27 -9.21 -13.57
N TYR A 62 -16.16 -8.31 -13.12
CA TYR A 62 -17.59 -8.55 -13.03
C TYR A 62 -18.21 -8.80 -14.41
N GLU A 63 -17.95 -7.92 -15.39
CA GLU A 63 -18.47 -8.02 -16.75
C GLU A 63 -17.94 -9.28 -17.45
N LEU A 64 -16.66 -9.63 -17.26
CA LEU A 64 -16.10 -10.86 -17.81
C LEU A 64 -16.75 -12.12 -17.23
N ALA A 65 -16.98 -12.16 -15.91
CA ALA A 65 -17.63 -13.30 -15.27
C ALA A 65 -19.10 -13.48 -15.68
N HIS A 66 -19.78 -12.40 -16.05
CA HIS A 66 -21.20 -12.40 -16.44
C HIS A 66 -21.42 -12.33 -17.96
N SER A 67 -20.35 -12.32 -18.77
CA SER A 67 -20.46 -12.26 -20.22
C SER A 67 -21.07 -13.53 -20.83
N SER A 68 -21.02 -14.65 -20.12
CA SER A 68 -21.66 -15.90 -20.51
C SER A 68 -22.04 -16.77 -19.30
N PRO A 69 -23.19 -17.46 -19.33
CA PRO A 69 -23.59 -18.39 -18.27
C PRO A 69 -22.69 -19.62 -18.14
N SER A 70 -21.84 -19.90 -19.14
CA SER A 70 -20.88 -21.02 -19.11
C SER A 70 -19.58 -20.66 -18.39
N ILE A 71 -19.41 -19.41 -17.93
CA ILE A 71 -18.24 -18.98 -17.18
C ILE A 71 -18.44 -19.32 -15.70
N LEU A 72 -17.44 -19.99 -15.12
CA LEU A 72 -17.42 -20.41 -13.72
C LEU A 72 -16.25 -19.71 -13.00
N VAL A 73 -16.58 -18.85 -12.04
CA VAL A 73 -15.60 -18.29 -11.10
C VAL A 73 -15.39 -19.30 -9.96
N LEU A 74 -14.24 -19.97 -9.90
CA LEU A 74 -14.01 -21.13 -9.02
C LEU A 74 -13.32 -20.83 -7.68
N HIS A 75 -12.86 -19.61 -7.45
CA HIS A 75 -12.20 -19.26 -6.18
C HIS A 75 -13.13 -19.55 -4.99
N ASP A 76 -12.64 -20.36 -4.03
CA ASP A 76 -13.38 -20.91 -2.87
C ASP A 76 -14.65 -21.76 -3.17
N LYS A 77 -14.93 -22.06 -4.44
CA LYS A 77 -16.13 -22.83 -4.86
C LYS A 77 -15.85 -24.27 -5.29
N LEU A 78 -14.60 -24.74 -5.18
CA LEU A 78 -14.26 -26.13 -5.48
C LEU A 78 -14.91 -27.10 -4.46
N ASP A 79 -15.70 -28.05 -4.95
CA ASP A 79 -16.30 -29.11 -4.14
C ASP A 79 -15.21 -29.93 -3.40
N LYS A 80 -15.33 -29.97 -2.07
CA LYS A 80 -14.38 -30.62 -1.15
C LYS A 80 -14.81 -32.05 -0.75
N SER A 81 -15.92 -32.56 -1.29
CA SER A 81 -16.43 -33.90 -0.98
C SER A 81 -15.66 -35.02 -1.70
N ILE A 82 -15.38 -36.11 -0.99
CA ILE A 82 -14.83 -37.34 -1.57
C ILE A 82 -15.49 -38.54 -0.87
N SER A 83 -15.86 -39.59 -1.62
CA SER A 83 -16.43 -40.78 -1.01
C SER A 83 -15.37 -41.53 -0.18
N ASN A 84 -15.79 -42.12 0.94
CA ASN A 84 -14.91 -42.87 1.83
C ASN A 84 -14.18 -44.01 1.11
N ASP A 85 -14.86 -44.70 0.18
CA ASP A 85 -14.26 -45.78 -0.61
C ASP A 85 -13.14 -45.25 -1.51
N ARG A 86 -13.36 -44.12 -2.20
CA ARG A 86 -12.31 -43.51 -3.03
C ARG A 86 -11.14 -43.07 -2.18
N LEU A 87 -11.39 -42.38 -1.07
CA LEU A 87 -10.35 -41.90 -0.18
C LEU A 87 -9.49 -43.06 0.34
N LYS A 88 -10.11 -44.17 0.73
CA LYS A 88 -9.43 -45.38 1.19
C LYS A 88 -8.53 -45.99 0.12
N GLU A 89 -9.00 -46.06 -1.13
CA GLU A 89 -8.20 -46.58 -2.24
C GLU A 89 -7.02 -45.65 -2.58
N VAL A 90 -7.21 -44.33 -2.55
CA VAL A 90 -6.11 -43.36 -2.72
C VAL A 90 -5.06 -43.52 -1.61
N GLN A 91 -5.49 -43.65 -0.36
CA GLN A 91 -4.59 -43.88 0.78
C GLN A 91 -3.80 -45.19 0.64
N THR A 92 -4.43 -46.24 0.13
CA THR A 92 -3.77 -47.53 -0.13
C THR A 92 -2.62 -47.35 -1.13
N ILE A 93 -2.85 -46.59 -2.21
CA ILE A 93 -1.83 -46.32 -3.23
C ILE A 93 -0.72 -45.42 -2.69
N LEU A 94 -1.06 -44.41 -1.89
CA LEU A 94 -0.06 -43.55 -1.23
C LEU A 94 0.83 -44.34 -0.27
N LYS A 95 0.28 -45.33 0.45
CA LYS A 95 1.06 -46.23 1.30
C LYS A 95 2.04 -47.07 0.48
N ILE A 96 1.60 -47.64 -0.64
CA ILE A 96 2.49 -48.37 -1.58
C ILE A 96 3.60 -47.43 -2.09
N ASN A 97 3.25 -46.19 -2.45
CA ASN A 97 4.22 -45.21 -2.91
C ASN A 97 5.28 -44.89 -1.84
N GLN A 98 4.91 -44.81 -0.57
CA GLN A 98 5.85 -44.62 0.54
C GLN A 98 6.72 -45.87 0.78
N GLU A 99 6.13 -47.06 0.83
CA GLU A 99 6.84 -48.33 1.05
C GLU A 99 7.89 -48.59 -0.04
N GLU A 100 7.58 -48.19 -1.28
CA GLU A 100 8.45 -48.36 -2.44
C GLU A 100 9.38 -47.17 -2.69
N ARG A 101 9.44 -46.19 -1.77
CA ARG A 101 10.30 -44.99 -1.86
C ARG A 101 10.09 -44.18 -3.15
N GLY A 102 8.84 -44.05 -3.59
CA GLY A 102 8.43 -43.23 -4.74
C GLY A 102 8.28 -44.04 -6.02
N LEU A 103 7.04 -44.20 -6.47
CA LEU A 103 6.71 -44.93 -7.69
C LEU A 103 7.12 -44.15 -8.96
N SER A 104 7.28 -44.88 -10.08
CA SER A 104 7.30 -44.25 -11.40
C SER A 104 5.90 -43.74 -11.78
N VAL A 105 5.82 -42.74 -12.66
CA VAL A 105 4.53 -42.15 -13.09
C VAL A 105 3.61 -43.24 -13.66
N ASN A 106 4.12 -44.06 -14.58
CA ASN A 106 3.35 -45.14 -15.20
C ASN A 106 2.85 -46.17 -14.19
N ARG A 107 3.66 -46.52 -13.18
CA ARG A 107 3.29 -47.51 -12.17
C ARG A 107 2.26 -46.95 -11.20
N LEU A 108 2.43 -45.71 -10.74
CA LEU A 108 1.43 -45.02 -9.94
C LEU A 108 0.10 -44.93 -10.69
N PHE A 109 0.14 -44.51 -11.95
CA PHE A 109 -1.06 -44.42 -12.79
C PHE A 109 -1.75 -45.78 -12.97
N ALA A 110 -0.99 -46.86 -13.21
CA ALA A 110 -1.54 -48.20 -13.30
C ALA A 110 -2.29 -48.63 -12.01
N PHE A 111 -1.79 -48.28 -10.83
CA PHE A 111 -2.51 -48.51 -9.58
C PHE A 111 -3.80 -47.67 -9.49
N LEU A 112 -3.75 -46.39 -9.86
CA LEU A 112 -4.93 -45.51 -9.88
C LEU A 112 -6.03 -46.08 -10.79
N GLU A 113 -5.64 -46.60 -11.96
CA GLU A 113 -6.57 -47.26 -12.88
C GLU A 113 -7.14 -48.56 -12.34
N GLY A 114 -6.28 -49.42 -11.80
CA GLY A 114 -6.68 -50.71 -11.22
C GLY A 114 -7.69 -50.54 -10.08
N LYS A 115 -7.57 -49.45 -9.32
CA LYS A 115 -8.51 -49.07 -8.25
C LYS A 115 -9.68 -48.19 -8.72
N LYS A 116 -9.85 -47.98 -10.04
CA LYS A 116 -10.95 -47.20 -10.65
C LYS A 116 -11.01 -45.75 -10.12
N LEU A 117 -9.87 -45.15 -9.83
CA LEU A 117 -9.77 -43.77 -9.33
C LEU A 117 -9.72 -42.73 -10.44
N ILE A 118 -9.41 -43.14 -11.68
CA ILE A 118 -9.47 -42.28 -12.86
C ILE A 118 -10.87 -42.33 -13.47
N VAL A 119 -11.41 -41.17 -13.85
CA VAL A 119 -12.71 -41.07 -14.51
C VAL A 119 -12.71 -41.83 -15.84
N LYS A 120 -13.75 -42.65 -16.07
CA LYS A 120 -13.97 -43.37 -17.32
C LYS A 120 -15.07 -42.71 -18.14
N SER A 121 -14.91 -42.74 -19.46
CA SER A 121 -15.84 -42.21 -20.45
C SER A 121 -16.11 -43.27 -21.50
N GLU A 122 -17.36 -43.41 -21.93
CA GLU A 122 -17.73 -44.28 -23.06
C GLU A 122 -17.21 -43.72 -24.39
N ASN A 123 -16.97 -42.41 -24.47
CA ASN A 123 -16.30 -41.80 -25.61
C ASN A 123 -14.78 -42.09 -25.55
N PRO A 124 -14.22 -42.86 -26.51
CA PRO A 124 -12.81 -43.25 -26.49
C PRO A 124 -11.83 -42.07 -26.57
N ALA A 125 -12.22 -40.99 -27.25
CA ALA A 125 -11.42 -39.77 -27.39
C ALA A 125 -11.19 -39.09 -26.03
N ILE A 126 -12.31 -38.89 -25.31
CA ILE A 126 -12.35 -38.29 -23.98
C ILE A 126 -11.62 -39.20 -23.00
N HIS A 127 -11.88 -40.51 -23.03
CA HIS A 127 -11.21 -41.47 -22.15
C HIS A 127 -9.68 -41.45 -22.32
N ARG A 128 -9.21 -41.46 -23.57
CA ARG A 128 -7.78 -41.36 -23.89
C ARG A 128 -7.19 -40.05 -23.36
N ARG A 129 -7.85 -38.92 -23.62
CA ARG A 129 -7.36 -37.59 -23.21
C ARG A 129 -7.29 -37.44 -21.69
N VAL A 130 -8.31 -37.88 -20.94
CA VAL A 130 -8.28 -37.89 -19.46
C VAL A 130 -7.03 -38.61 -18.95
N ARG A 131 -6.75 -39.81 -19.48
CA ARG A 131 -5.62 -40.64 -19.04
C ARG A 131 -4.28 -39.98 -19.38
N GLU A 132 -4.07 -39.60 -20.63
CA GLU A 132 -2.82 -39.01 -21.11
C GLU A 132 -2.50 -37.72 -20.35
N LYS A 133 -3.49 -36.83 -20.18
CA LYS A 133 -3.29 -35.54 -19.51
C LYS A 133 -3.17 -35.64 -17.99
N PHE A 134 -3.74 -36.68 -17.38
CA PHE A 134 -3.50 -36.95 -15.96
C PHE A 134 -2.07 -37.48 -15.73
N ILE A 135 -1.57 -38.35 -16.63
CA ILE A 135 -0.16 -38.79 -16.62
C ILE A 135 0.77 -37.58 -16.78
N GLU A 136 0.50 -36.70 -17.74
CA GLU A 136 1.27 -35.48 -17.98
C GLU A 136 1.31 -34.57 -16.74
N THR A 137 0.17 -34.40 -16.05
CA THR A 137 0.10 -33.66 -14.78
C THR A 137 0.97 -34.29 -13.68
N LEU A 138 0.94 -35.62 -13.55
CA LEU A 138 1.78 -36.34 -12.58
C LEU A 138 3.27 -36.25 -12.93
N THR A 139 3.62 -36.28 -14.22
CA THR A 139 4.98 -36.07 -14.70
C THR A 139 5.46 -34.66 -14.35
N CYS A 140 4.66 -33.63 -14.65
CA CYS A 140 4.94 -32.25 -14.27
C CYS A 140 5.22 -32.14 -12.75
N PHE A 141 4.36 -32.72 -11.90
CA PHE A 141 4.61 -32.75 -10.46
C PHE A 141 5.96 -33.38 -10.12
N LYS A 142 6.24 -34.57 -10.69
CA LYS A 142 7.47 -35.31 -10.37
C LYS A 142 8.73 -34.58 -10.82
N GLU A 143 8.68 -33.82 -11.91
CA GLU A 143 9.82 -33.07 -12.45
C GLU A 143 10.06 -31.75 -11.70
N GLN A 144 9.00 -31.08 -11.23
CA GLN A 144 9.10 -29.81 -10.50
C GLN A 144 9.54 -29.99 -9.04
N HIS A 145 9.47 -31.20 -8.50
CA HIS A 145 9.76 -31.50 -7.11
C HIS A 145 10.94 -32.48 -6.99
N ALA A 146 12.00 -32.09 -6.28
CA ALA A 146 13.23 -32.87 -6.17
C ALA A 146 13.01 -34.28 -5.59
N GLU A 147 12.07 -34.42 -4.65
CA GLU A 147 11.70 -35.70 -4.04
C GLU A 147 10.61 -36.46 -4.84
N GLY A 148 10.16 -35.91 -5.96
CA GLY A 148 9.09 -36.47 -6.78
C GLY A 148 7.84 -36.78 -5.96
N PHE A 149 7.33 -38.01 -6.06
CA PHE A 149 6.15 -38.46 -5.29
C PHE A 149 6.41 -38.68 -3.80
N MET A 150 7.61 -38.42 -3.30
CA MET A 150 7.91 -38.39 -1.87
C MET A 150 7.81 -36.99 -1.27
N ASP A 151 7.62 -35.95 -2.09
CA ASP A 151 7.42 -34.58 -1.62
C ASP A 151 6.22 -34.48 -0.65
N GLY A 152 6.38 -33.71 0.42
CA GLY A 152 5.36 -33.57 1.48
C GLY A 152 3.99 -33.07 0.99
N HIS A 153 3.93 -32.38 -0.15
CA HIS A 153 2.67 -31.90 -0.74
C HIS A 153 1.98 -32.95 -1.60
N PHE A 154 2.70 -33.98 -2.09
CA PHE A 154 2.19 -34.90 -3.10
C PHE A 154 0.92 -35.63 -2.67
N GLN A 155 0.87 -36.09 -1.42
CA GLN A 155 -0.31 -36.77 -0.88
C GLN A 155 -1.56 -35.89 -1.00
N ARG A 156 -1.45 -34.60 -0.63
CA ARG A 156 -2.58 -33.69 -0.68
C ARG A 156 -2.98 -33.38 -2.12
N VAL A 157 -2.00 -33.12 -2.98
CA VAL A 157 -2.24 -32.85 -4.41
C VAL A 157 -2.92 -34.03 -5.09
N LEU A 158 -2.46 -35.26 -4.87
CA LEU A 158 -3.05 -36.45 -5.48
C LEU A 158 -4.50 -36.66 -5.03
N ILE A 159 -4.78 -36.53 -3.73
CA ILE A 159 -6.14 -36.64 -3.18
C ILE A 159 -7.04 -35.58 -3.81
N ASP A 160 -6.59 -34.32 -3.86
CA ASP A 160 -7.37 -33.21 -4.39
C ASP A 160 -7.59 -33.32 -5.91
N LEU A 161 -6.60 -33.73 -6.69
CA LEU A 161 -6.76 -34.01 -8.12
C LEU A 161 -7.79 -35.12 -8.38
N ILE A 162 -7.75 -36.20 -7.58
CA ILE A 162 -8.72 -37.30 -7.70
C ILE A 162 -10.11 -36.82 -7.31
N LYS A 163 -10.23 -36.09 -6.21
CA LYS A 163 -11.48 -35.50 -5.78
C LYS A 163 -12.10 -34.61 -6.85
N TRP A 164 -11.31 -33.68 -7.38
CA TRP A 164 -11.80 -32.69 -8.33
C TRP A 164 -12.01 -33.23 -9.74
N GLN A 165 -11.29 -34.28 -10.18
CA GLN A 165 -11.67 -34.93 -11.45
C GLN A 165 -13.09 -35.53 -11.38
N TRP A 166 -13.48 -36.09 -10.23
CA TRP A 166 -14.80 -36.70 -10.08
C TRP A 166 -15.91 -35.67 -9.90
N ASN A 167 -15.65 -34.61 -9.13
CA ASN A 167 -16.66 -33.60 -8.82
C ASN A 167 -16.83 -32.56 -9.93
N HIS A 168 -15.79 -32.33 -10.74
CA HIS A 168 -15.78 -31.26 -11.74
C HIS A 168 -15.53 -31.77 -13.16
N VAL A 169 -14.39 -32.44 -13.40
CA VAL A 169 -14.03 -32.90 -14.76
C VAL A 169 -15.06 -33.89 -15.32
N LYS A 170 -15.56 -34.83 -14.51
CA LYS A 170 -16.58 -35.78 -14.95
C LYS A 170 -17.87 -35.06 -15.38
N PRO A 171 -18.52 -34.21 -14.54
CA PRO A 171 -19.69 -33.45 -14.98
C PRO A 171 -19.45 -32.52 -16.17
N TRP A 172 -18.26 -31.95 -16.30
CA TRP A 172 -17.95 -30.96 -17.33
C TRP A 172 -17.54 -31.55 -18.66
N MET A 173 -16.86 -32.70 -18.64
CA MET A 173 -16.23 -33.30 -19.82
C MET A 173 -16.86 -34.62 -20.24
N VAL A 174 -17.28 -35.45 -19.28
CA VAL A 174 -17.73 -36.82 -19.55
C VAL A 174 -19.24 -36.91 -19.65
N ASP A 175 -19.94 -36.23 -18.74
CA ASP A 175 -21.40 -36.25 -18.68
C ASP A 175 -22.04 -35.22 -19.65
N LYS A 176 -21.22 -34.35 -20.27
CA LYS A 176 -21.63 -33.30 -21.22
C LYS A 176 -20.88 -33.42 -22.55
N ALA A 177 -21.44 -32.81 -23.60
CA ALA A 177 -20.79 -32.75 -24.91
C ALA A 177 -19.58 -31.80 -24.87
N PHE A 178 -18.39 -32.37 -24.62
CA PHE A 178 -17.12 -31.65 -24.71
C PHE A 178 -16.63 -31.59 -26.18
N PRO A 179 -16.09 -30.45 -26.66
CA PRO A 179 -15.83 -29.20 -25.94
C PRO A 179 -16.98 -28.17 -25.98
N GLU A 180 -18.07 -28.43 -26.70
CA GLU A 180 -19.17 -27.47 -26.94
C GLU A 180 -19.82 -26.92 -25.66
N HIS A 181 -19.94 -27.74 -24.62
CA HIS A 181 -20.54 -27.38 -23.33
C HIS A 181 -19.53 -27.36 -22.17
N ALA A 182 -18.24 -27.28 -22.47
CA ALA A 182 -17.21 -27.12 -21.46
C ALA A 182 -17.38 -25.76 -20.76
N PRO A 183 -17.34 -25.69 -19.41
CA PRO A 183 -17.27 -24.41 -18.74
C PRO A 183 -15.94 -23.70 -19.05
N ARG A 184 -16.01 -22.39 -18.97
CA ARG A 184 -14.87 -21.48 -19.04
C ARG A 184 -14.52 -21.06 -17.63
N ILE A 185 -13.27 -21.23 -17.23
CA ILE A 185 -12.89 -21.17 -15.82
C ILE A 185 -12.19 -19.86 -15.55
N MET A 186 -12.70 -19.10 -14.59
CA MET A 186 -12.03 -17.94 -14.01
C MET A 186 -11.53 -18.29 -12.61
N TRP A 187 -10.25 -18.08 -12.38
CA TRP A 187 -9.63 -18.13 -11.06
C TRP A 187 -9.21 -16.72 -10.63
N TYR A 188 -9.51 -16.34 -9.40
CA TYR A 188 -9.18 -15.03 -8.87
C TYR A 188 -8.53 -15.17 -7.49
N GLY A 189 -7.39 -14.50 -7.27
CA GLY A 189 -6.68 -14.53 -5.99
C GLY A 189 -5.72 -15.70 -5.83
N ASP A 190 -5.35 -15.99 -4.58
CA ASP A 190 -4.35 -17.01 -4.26
C ASP A 190 -4.79 -18.43 -4.68
N ALA A 191 -3.82 -19.25 -5.05
CA ALA A 191 -4.02 -20.67 -5.35
C ALA A 191 -3.00 -21.51 -4.55
N ASN A 192 -3.48 -22.45 -3.75
CA ASN A 192 -2.60 -23.42 -3.10
C ASN A 192 -2.03 -24.42 -4.12
N LYS A 193 -1.03 -25.20 -3.70
CA LYS A 193 -0.33 -26.14 -4.58
C LYS A 193 -1.28 -27.15 -5.26
N SER A 194 -2.29 -27.67 -4.58
CA SER A 194 -3.28 -28.56 -5.19
C SER A 194 -4.08 -27.85 -6.29
N GLU A 195 -4.52 -26.62 -6.03
CA GLU A 195 -5.29 -25.80 -6.99
C GLU A 195 -4.46 -25.46 -8.22
N GLN A 196 -3.17 -25.14 -8.06
CA GLN A 196 -2.25 -24.89 -9.18
C GLN A 196 -2.15 -26.11 -10.11
N TYR A 197 -1.94 -27.31 -9.56
CA TYR A 197 -1.91 -28.54 -10.35
C TYR A 197 -3.27 -28.90 -10.96
N PHE A 198 -4.38 -28.54 -10.31
CA PHE A 198 -5.71 -28.76 -10.86
C PHE A 198 -6.02 -27.81 -12.02
N LEU A 199 -5.71 -26.52 -11.90
CA LEU A 199 -5.82 -25.55 -13.00
C LEU A 199 -4.93 -25.97 -14.18
N HIS A 200 -3.70 -26.40 -13.91
CA HIS A 200 -2.81 -26.98 -14.93
C HIS A 200 -3.44 -28.19 -15.63
N TYR A 201 -4.02 -29.12 -14.86
CA TYR A 201 -4.71 -30.28 -15.42
C TYR A 201 -5.91 -29.89 -16.30
N LEU A 202 -6.71 -28.90 -15.89
CA LEU A 202 -7.83 -28.39 -16.68
C LEU A 202 -7.35 -27.77 -18.01
N ILE A 203 -6.27 -27.00 -17.99
CA ILE A 203 -5.65 -26.44 -19.19
C ILE A 203 -5.20 -27.59 -20.12
N LEU A 204 -4.51 -28.60 -19.60
CA LEU A 204 -4.09 -29.76 -20.37
C LEU A 204 -5.27 -30.55 -20.98
N LEU A 205 -6.39 -30.64 -20.27
CA LEU A 205 -7.61 -31.27 -20.78
C LEU A 205 -8.28 -30.48 -21.92
N GLY A 206 -7.94 -29.20 -22.11
CA GLY A 206 -8.49 -28.35 -23.16
C GLY A 206 -9.55 -27.36 -22.68
N PHE A 207 -9.72 -27.17 -21.37
CA PHE A 207 -10.62 -26.14 -20.86
C PHE A 207 -10.02 -24.75 -21.03
N ASP A 208 -10.88 -23.76 -21.24
CA ASP A 208 -10.45 -22.37 -21.17
C ASP A 208 -10.26 -21.97 -19.69
N VAL A 209 -9.11 -21.39 -19.36
CA VAL A 209 -8.77 -21.02 -17.99
C VAL A 209 -8.07 -19.65 -17.97
N LEU A 210 -8.70 -18.67 -17.32
CA LEU A 210 -8.07 -17.38 -17.02
C LEU A 210 -7.85 -17.24 -15.52
N THR A 211 -6.63 -16.87 -15.14
CA THR A 211 -6.26 -16.60 -13.74
C THR A 211 -5.99 -15.11 -13.55
N PHE A 212 -6.41 -14.54 -12.42
CA PHE A 212 -6.30 -13.12 -12.11
C PHE A 212 -5.72 -12.92 -10.71
N HIS A 213 -4.67 -12.12 -10.57
CA HIS A 213 -4.08 -11.78 -9.28
C HIS A 213 -3.74 -10.30 -9.12
N PRO A 214 -4.44 -9.54 -8.26
CA PRO A 214 -4.28 -8.08 -8.16
C PRO A 214 -2.91 -7.64 -7.63
N GLU A 215 -2.27 -8.46 -6.78
CA GLU A 215 -0.94 -8.16 -6.23
C GLU A 215 0.22 -8.51 -7.17
N GLY A 216 -0.06 -8.96 -8.40
CA GLY A 216 0.98 -9.31 -9.37
C GLY A 216 1.60 -10.70 -9.20
N LYS A 217 1.06 -11.57 -8.33
CA LYS A 217 1.57 -12.93 -8.13
C LYS A 217 1.16 -13.86 -9.27
N ASP A 218 2.13 -14.57 -9.85
CA ASP A 218 1.89 -15.61 -10.84
C ASP A 218 1.92 -17.00 -10.19
N HIS A 219 0.74 -17.52 -9.85
CA HIS A 219 0.57 -18.81 -9.18
C HIS A 219 0.76 -20.02 -10.08
N LEU A 220 0.70 -19.86 -11.41
CA LEU A 220 0.90 -20.96 -12.36
C LEU A 220 2.34 -20.99 -12.91
N LYS A 221 3.20 -20.05 -12.49
CA LYS A 221 4.61 -20.00 -12.89
C LYS A 221 5.37 -21.29 -12.63
N GLU A 222 5.11 -21.99 -11.53
CA GLU A 222 5.80 -23.26 -11.22
C GLU A 222 5.45 -24.37 -12.21
N VAL A 223 4.18 -24.44 -12.64
CA VAL A 223 3.64 -25.53 -13.48
C VAL A 223 3.67 -25.20 -14.98
N ASP A 224 3.92 -23.95 -15.36
CA ASP A 224 4.12 -23.50 -16.75
C ASP A 224 5.25 -22.45 -16.85
N LYS A 225 6.45 -22.84 -16.39
CA LYS A 225 7.65 -21.98 -16.36
C LYS A 225 8.01 -21.39 -17.72
N ASN A 226 7.88 -22.18 -18.76
CA ASN A 226 8.31 -21.85 -20.11
C ASN A 226 7.18 -21.24 -20.97
N GLN A 227 6.00 -20.98 -20.38
CA GLN A 227 4.84 -20.36 -21.05
C GLN A 227 4.39 -21.12 -22.31
N HIS A 228 4.48 -22.45 -22.30
CA HIS A 228 4.02 -23.27 -23.44
C HIS A 228 2.49 -23.46 -23.40
N LEU A 229 1.88 -23.33 -22.22
CA LEU A 229 0.46 -23.61 -22.02
C LEU A 229 -0.36 -22.34 -21.81
N THR A 230 0.24 -21.25 -21.33
CA THR A 230 -0.47 -20.02 -20.97
C THR A 230 0.32 -18.76 -21.30
N THR A 231 -0.38 -17.72 -21.75
CA THR A 231 0.19 -16.38 -21.93
C THR A 231 0.10 -15.56 -20.64
N VAL A 232 1.17 -14.87 -20.25
CA VAL A 232 1.17 -13.92 -19.13
C VAL A 232 0.85 -12.52 -19.64
N TYR A 233 -0.15 -11.87 -19.04
CA TYR A 233 -0.51 -10.47 -19.27
C TYR A 233 -0.30 -9.67 -17.97
N THR A 234 0.51 -8.62 -18.04
CA THR A 234 0.79 -7.75 -16.89
C THR A 234 0.00 -6.46 -17.01
N PHE A 235 -0.86 -6.21 -16.04
CA PHE A 235 -1.61 -4.97 -15.90
C PHE A 235 -0.72 -3.82 -15.38
N PRO A 236 -1.12 -2.55 -15.59
CA PRO A 236 -0.25 -1.40 -15.33
C PRO A 236 -0.06 -1.05 -13.85
N SER A 237 -0.84 -1.63 -12.94
CA SER A 237 -0.75 -1.37 -11.50
C SER A 237 -0.89 -2.66 -10.69
N THR A 238 -0.72 -2.55 -9.37
CA THR A 238 -1.01 -3.63 -8.42
C THR A 238 -1.82 -3.06 -7.25
N SER A 239 -2.63 -3.92 -6.62
CA SER A 239 -3.36 -3.57 -5.41
C SER A 239 -3.46 -4.77 -4.48
N SER A 240 -3.81 -4.52 -3.21
CA SER A 240 -4.08 -5.57 -2.24
C SER A 240 -5.23 -6.47 -2.70
N LEU A 241 -5.15 -7.76 -2.41
CA LEU A 241 -6.24 -8.69 -2.70
C LEU A 241 -7.54 -8.29 -1.97
N VAL A 242 -8.60 -8.03 -2.74
CA VAL A 242 -9.97 -7.77 -2.25
C VAL A 242 -10.88 -8.92 -2.67
N PRO A 243 -12.07 -9.10 -2.07
CA PRO A 243 -13.02 -10.12 -2.53
C PRO A 243 -13.41 -9.93 -4.01
N PHE A 244 -13.66 -11.04 -4.72
CA PHE A 244 -14.14 -10.99 -6.11
C PHE A 244 -15.45 -10.19 -6.20
N PRO A 245 -15.61 -9.27 -7.18
CA PRO A 245 -16.80 -8.44 -7.30
C PRO A 245 -18.03 -9.28 -7.69
N THR A 246 -18.96 -9.42 -6.75
CA THR A 246 -20.24 -10.10 -6.98
C THR A 246 -21.33 -9.18 -7.49
N ASP A 247 -21.16 -7.87 -7.31
CA ASP A 247 -22.09 -6.83 -7.74
C ASP A 247 -21.39 -5.86 -8.69
N LYS A 248 -22.18 -5.27 -9.60
CA LYS A 248 -21.67 -4.27 -10.52
C LYS A 248 -21.21 -3.02 -9.75
N PRO A 249 -20.00 -2.48 -10.00
CA PRO A 249 -19.53 -1.28 -9.33
C PRO A 249 -20.49 -0.10 -9.52
N VAL A 250 -20.77 0.61 -8.43
CA VAL A 250 -21.71 1.75 -8.41
C VAL A 250 -21.12 2.97 -9.12
N ARG A 251 -19.79 3.07 -9.20
CA ARG A 251 -19.06 4.17 -9.83
C ARG A 251 -18.30 3.65 -11.04
N LYS A 252 -18.31 4.42 -12.12
CA LYS A 252 -17.52 4.15 -13.32
C LYS A 252 -16.60 5.33 -13.59
N GLY A 253 -15.32 5.06 -13.76
CA GLY A 253 -14.35 6.06 -14.22
C GLY A 253 -14.72 6.58 -15.61
N THR A 254 -14.62 7.89 -15.82
CA THR A 254 -14.80 8.52 -17.13
C THR A 254 -13.52 8.40 -17.97
N VAL A 255 -13.63 8.58 -19.29
CA VAL A 255 -12.47 8.58 -20.20
C VAL A 255 -11.42 9.61 -19.76
N ALA A 256 -11.86 10.80 -19.35
CA ALA A 256 -10.95 11.85 -18.86
C ALA A 256 -10.25 11.47 -17.55
N PHE A 257 -10.95 10.77 -16.65
CA PHE A 257 -10.36 10.26 -15.41
C PHE A 257 -9.27 9.23 -15.70
N ARG A 258 -9.53 8.30 -16.63
CA ARG A 258 -8.55 7.27 -17.06
C ARG A 258 -7.31 7.90 -17.69
N ALA A 259 -7.49 8.81 -18.64
CA ALA A 259 -6.39 9.55 -19.25
C ALA A 259 -5.56 10.30 -18.21
N SER A 260 -6.20 10.86 -17.17
CA SER A 260 -5.50 11.53 -16.08
C SER A 260 -4.64 10.57 -15.24
N GLN A 261 -5.10 9.34 -15.00
CA GLN A 261 -4.32 8.32 -14.29
C GLN A 261 -3.17 7.74 -15.13
N GLU A 262 -3.38 7.56 -16.44
CA GLU A 262 -2.31 7.12 -17.35
C GLU A 262 -1.19 8.16 -17.45
N ILE A 263 -1.55 9.44 -17.62
CA ILE A 263 -0.60 10.55 -17.59
C ILE A 263 0.15 10.61 -16.25
N GLU A 264 -0.55 10.33 -15.14
CA GLU A 264 0.04 10.32 -13.81
C GLU A 264 1.17 9.30 -13.68
N GLN A 265 0.99 8.07 -14.17
CA GLN A 265 2.05 7.06 -14.13
C GLN A 265 3.30 7.47 -14.91
N VAL A 266 3.12 8.18 -16.03
CA VAL A 266 4.24 8.63 -16.87
C VAL A 266 4.97 9.83 -16.25
N LEU A 267 4.23 10.76 -15.63
CA LEU A 267 4.80 12.01 -15.10
C LEU A 267 5.48 11.85 -13.73
N HIS A 268 5.09 10.86 -12.92
CA HIS A 268 5.62 10.66 -11.57
C HIS A 268 6.61 9.49 -11.46
N SER A 269 7.47 9.31 -12.47
CA SER A 269 8.71 8.55 -12.24
C SER A 269 9.51 9.24 -11.13
N GLU A 270 10.21 8.47 -10.28
CA GLU A 270 10.88 8.95 -9.06
C GLU A 270 11.86 10.12 -9.29
N GLU A 271 12.26 10.37 -10.55
CA GLU A 271 13.19 11.42 -10.97
C GLU A 271 12.53 12.76 -11.35
N SER A 272 11.21 12.78 -11.56
CA SER A 272 10.54 13.91 -12.21
C SER A 272 10.48 15.19 -11.36
N MET A 273 10.63 15.10 -10.03
CA MET A 273 10.44 16.21 -9.06
C MET A 273 9.13 17.00 -9.25
N LEU A 274 8.18 16.45 -10.02
CA LEU A 274 6.86 16.98 -10.26
C LEU A 274 5.90 16.32 -9.27
N TYR A 275 5.39 17.09 -8.32
CA TYR A 275 4.42 16.63 -7.34
C TYR A 275 3.06 17.27 -7.59
N LYS A 276 1.98 16.48 -7.50
CA LYS A 276 0.62 17.03 -7.53
C LYS A 276 0.30 17.71 -6.19
N PRO A 277 -0.55 18.75 -6.19
CA PRO A 277 -1.11 19.28 -4.96
C PRO A 277 -1.74 18.16 -4.13
N TRP A 278 -1.40 18.12 -2.85
CA TRP A 278 -1.92 17.18 -1.86
C TRP A 278 -1.60 15.70 -2.12
N GLN A 279 -0.63 15.39 -2.98
CA GLN A 279 -0.25 14.02 -3.34
C GLN A 279 0.07 13.15 -2.11
N PHE A 280 0.73 13.71 -1.11
CA PHE A 280 1.15 12.98 0.10
C PHE A 280 0.30 13.29 1.34
N ARG A 281 -0.95 13.75 1.15
CA ARG A 281 -1.85 14.11 2.26
C ARG A 281 -2.04 12.98 3.29
N SER A 282 -1.95 11.73 2.85
CA SER A 282 -2.14 10.53 3.66
C SER A 282 -0.86 9.97 4.30
N TYR A 283 0.30 10.57 4.00
CA TYR A 283 1.61 10.12 4.49
C TYR A 283 1.91 10.75 5.86
N PHE A 284 2.90 10.20 6.56
CA PHE A 284 3.34 10.69 7.86
C PHE A 284 4.50 11.67 7.67
N PRO A 285 4.31 12.97 7.95
CA PRO A 285 5.41 13.90 7.86
C PRO A 285 6.39 13.64 9.00
N THR A 286 7.68 13.78 8.73
CA THR A 286 8.75 13.69 9.71
C THR A 286 9.78 14.76 9.41
N SER A 287 10.28 15.42 10.44
CA SER A 287 11.23 16.51 10.26
C SER A 287 12.66 16.02 10.00
N VAL A 288 13.38 16.76 9.16
CA VAL A 288 14.84 16.73 9.06
C VAL A 288 15.31 18.14 9.42
N THR A 289 15.67 18.35 10.69
CA THR A 289 16.13 19.67 11.15
C THR A 289 17.50 19.98 10.55
N LEU A 290 17.57 21.05 9.76
CA LEU A 290 18.78 21.47 9.07
C LEU A 290 19.68 22.29 10.00
N LYS A 291 20.99 22.16 9.78
CA LYS A 291 21.99 23.04 10.37
C LYS A 291 22.35 24.11 9.35
N THR A 292 22.17 25.37 9.71
CA THR A 292 22.17 26.49 8.77
C THR A 292 23.01 27.67 9.28
N THR A 293 23.39 28.56 8.38
CA THR A 293 23.88 29.90 8.70
C THR A 293 22.70 30.88 8.84
N TYR A 294 22.94 32.04 9.46
CA TYR A 294 21.91 33.07 9.63
C TYR A 294 21.27 33.49 8.30
N ASP A 295 22.06 33.65 7.22
CA ASP A 295 21.52 34.07 5.92
C ASP A 295 20.73 32.95 5.22
N GLU A 296 21.09 31.69 5.46
CA GLU A 296 20.36 30.53 4.91
C GLU A 296 18.93 30.41 5.46
N ILE A 297 18.65 30.93 6.66
CA ILE A 297 17.28 30.97 7.22
C ILE A 297 16.34 31.64 6.21
N PHE A 298 16.70 32.83 5.73
CA PHE A 298 15.85 33.62 4.84
C PHE A 298 15.77 33.01 3.43
N LEU A 299 16.85 32.37 2.97
CA LEU A 299 16.88 31.68 1.70
C LEU A 299 15.94 30.46 1.70
N LEU A 300 16.16 29.52 2.63
CA LEU A 300 15.44 28.26 2.68
C LEU A 300 13.96 28.44 2.99
N MET A 301 13.61 29.45 3.80
CA MET A 301 12.21 29.75 4.08
C MET A 301 11.43 30.15 2.82
N ARG A 302 12.04 30.78 1.81
CA ARG A 302 11.32 31.13 0.57
C ARG A 302 11.08 29.92 -0.32
N GLU A 303 11.85 28.86 -0.14
CA GLU A 303 11.79 27.67 -0.98
C GLU A 303 10.72 26.68 -0.53
N ARG A 304 10.16 25.99 -1.53
CA ARG A 304 9.27 24.84 -1.32
C ARG A 304 10.06 23.67 -0.72
N ALA A 305 9.39 22.86 0.10
CA ALA A 305 9.99 21.74 0.81
C ALA A 305 10.77 20.81 -0.13
N PHE A 306 10.23 20.49 -1.31
CA PHE A 306 10.89 19.59 -2.25
C PHE A 306 12.20 20.13 -2.86
N ILE A 307 12.42 21.44 -2.80
CA ILE A 307 13.65 22.09 -3.30
C ILE A 307 14.73 22.11 -2.21
N ARG A 308 14.32 22.04 -0.94
CA ARG A 308 15.24 22.08 0.20
C ARG A 308 16.12 20.82 0.25
N PRO A 309 17.38 20.94 0.71
CA PRO A 309 18.27 19.79 0.83
C PRO A 309 17.69 18.73 1.77
N ASN A 310 17.88 17.46 1.43
CA ASN A 310 17.41 16.29 2.18
C ASN A 310 15.89 16.08 2.21
N PHE A 311 15.13 16.71 1.29
CA PHE A 311 13.74 16.32 1.09
C PHE A 311 13.66 14.91 0.52
N GLN A 312 12.84 14.05 1.12
CA GLN A 312 12.69 12.66 0.67
C GLN A 312 11.29 12.15 0.91
N VAL A 313 10.78 11.35 -0.03
CA VAL A 313 9.53 10.61 0.13
C VAL A 313 9.87 9.12 0.22
N SER A 314 9.41 8.46 1.28
CA SER A 314 9.70 7.05 1.58
C SER A 314 8.43 6.41 2.14
N LYS A 315 7.55 5.89 1.29
CA LYS A 315 6.21 5.42 1.69
C LYS A 315 6.27 4.54 2.96
N PRO A 316 5.52 4.89 4.03
CA PRO A 316 4.46 5.90 4.12
C PRO A 316 4.88 7.29 4.65
N TYR A 317 6.16 7.63 4.65
CA TYR A 317 6.72 8.86 5.23
C TYR A 317 7.07 9.94 4.18
N VAL A 318 7.02 11.20 4.62
CA VAL A 318 7.63 12.34 3.92
C VAL A 318 8.59 13.03 4.88
N HIS A 319 9.87 13.03 4.53
CA HIS A 319 10.94 13.71 5.26
C HIS A 319 11.00 15.17 4.81
N VAL A 320 10.53 16.07 5.68
CA VAL A 320 10.44 17.52 5.43
C VAL A 320 11.67 18.21 6.05
N PRO A 321 12.52 18.86 5.24
CA PRO A 321 13.61 19.69 5.76
C PRO A 321 13.08 20.96 6.43
N VAL A 322 13.42 21.14 7.70
CA VAL A 322 12.93 22.25 8.51
C VAL A 322 14.05 23.01 9.20
N LEU A 323 13.76 24.26 9.54
CA LEU A 323 14.62 25.13 10.33
C LEU A 323 14.18 25.11 11.79
N PHE A 324 15.13 25.13 12.69
CA PHE A 324 14.89 25.45 14.09
C PHE A 324 16.05 26.32 14.57
N SER A 325 15.82 27.62 14.64
CA SER A 325 16.88 28.61 14.88
C SER A 325 16.47 29.63 15.93
N LYS A 326 17.42 29.98 16.80
CA LYS A 326 17.35 31.12 17.71
C LYS A 326 18.30 32.20 17.22
N VAL A 327 17.80 33.43 17.09
CA VAL A 327 18.55 34.62 16.72
C VAL A 327 18.67 35.52 17.95
N LEU A 328 19.88 35.69 18.45
CA LEU A 328 20.20 36.46 19.64
C LEU A 328 20.70 37.85 19.25
N GLY A 329 20.17 38.88 19.90
CA GLY A 329 20.52 40.27 19.61
C GLY A 329 19.77 40.85 18.40
N ILE A 330 20.28 41.99 17.93
CA ILE A 330 19.76 42.75 16.80
C ILE A 330 20.91 43.18 15.87
N SER A 331 20.59 43.46 14.62
CA SER A 331 21.56 44.06 13.70
C SER A 331 21.76 45.54 14.01
N LYS A 332 23.01 46.03 13.84
CA LYS A 332 23.36 47.46 13.96
C LYS A 332 22.41 48.35 13.15
N ASN A 333 22.08 47.87 11.95
CA ASN A 333 21.05 48.47 11.12
C ASN A 333 19.65 47.98 11.53
N ARG A 334 19.00 48.70 12.45
CA ARG A 334 17.64 48.35 12.93
C ARG A 334 16.61 48.23 11.81
N LYS A 335 16.73 49.03 10.75
CA LYS A 335 15.82 48.98 9.61
C LYS A 335 15.95 47.65 8.87
N GLU A 336 17.18 47.19 8.67
CA GLU A 336 17.47 45.89 8.06
C GLU A 336 17.00 44.73 8.94
N TYR A 337 17.28 44.78 10.24
CA TYR A 337 16.80 43.79 11.21
C TYR A 337 15.28 43.60 11.11
N TRP A 338 14.52 44.70 11.21
CA TRP A 338 13.06 44.64 11.11
C TRP A 338 12.58 44.21 9.73
N SER A 339 13.28 44.61 8.66
CA SER A 339 12.96 44.13 7.31
C SER A 339 13.06 42.61 7.22
N LYS A 340 14.14 42.01 7.76
CA LYS A 340 14.35 40.56 7.81
C LYS A 340 13.29 39.87 8.67
N VAL A 341 12.99 40.40 9.85
CA VAL A 341 11.94 39.86 10.75
C VAL A 341 10.56 39.89 10.08
N HIS A 342 10.19 41.01 9.47
CA HIS A 342 8.90 41.19 8.79
C HIS A 342 8.76 40.34 7.53
N GLU A 343 9.86 40.06 6.84
CA GLU A 343 9.88 39.15 5.71
C GLU A 343 9.42 37.74 6.12
N LEU A 344 9.90 37.24 7.27
CA LEU A 344 9.52 35.92 7.74
C LEU A 344 8.03 35.82 8.11
N MET A 345 7.42 36.93 8.52
CA MET A 345 5.99 37.01 8.89
C MET A 345 5.05 37.04 7.68
N GLN A 346 5.57 37.29 6.48
CA GLN A 346 4.76 37.43 5.27
C GLN A 346 4.72 36.09 4.53
N THR A 347 3.52 35.51 4.43
CA THR A 347 3.25 34.36 3.56
C THR A 347 1.94 34.57 2.81
N GLU A 348 1.91 34.23 1.53
CA GLU A 348 0.72 34.32 0.69
C GLU A 348 -0.40 33.36 1.13
N ASP A 349 -0.04 32.25 1.80
CA ASP A 349 -0.92 31.11 2.08
C ASP A 349 -1.40 30.97 3.54
N GLU A 350 -1.22 31.99 4.39
CA GLU A 350 -1.45 31.90 5.86
C GLU A 350 -0.68 30.75 6.54
N LEU A 351 0.51 30.43 6.02
CA LEU A 351 1.41 29.40 6.55
C LEU A 351 2.41 29.96 7.57
N ALA A 352 2.31 31.24 7.93
CA ALA A 352 3.07 31.85 9.01
C ALA A 352 2.18 32.19 10.20
N LEU A 353 2.64 31.80 11.39
CA LEU A 353 2.12 32.25 12.67
C LEU A 353 3.20 33.06 13.39
N THR A 354 2.81 34.18 13.96
CA THR A 354 3.69 35.05 14.74
C THR A 354 3.20 35.11 16.18
N ILE A 355 4.13 34.95 17.11
CA ILE A 355 3.93 35.07 18.55
C ILE A 355 4.82 36.20 19.04
N ASP A 356 4.23 37.17 19.73
CA ASP A 356 4.89 38.38 20.24
C ASP A 356 4.96 38.44 21.77
N SER A 357 4.47 37.39 22.44
CA SER A 357 4.40 37.28 23.90
C SER A 357 4.59 35.84 24.36
N VAL A 358 5.28 35.66 25.50
CA VAL A 358 5.51 34.36 26.12
C VAL A 358 5.03 34.40 27.58
N PRO A 359 4.51 33.30 28.16
CA PRO A 359 4.25 32.00 27.53
C PRO A 359 3.02 32.02 26.62
N PHE A 360 3.00 31.17 25.59
CA PHE A 360 1.92 31.07 24.60
C PHE A 360 1.24 29.70 24.59
N ALA A 361 1.92 28.65 25.08
CA ALA A 361 1.35 27.34 25.28
C ALA A 361 0.53 27.30 26.58
N LYS A 362 -0.62 26.61 26.53
CA LYS A 362 -1.48 26.43 27.71
C LYS A 362 -1.12 25.14 28.41
N LYS A 363 -0.84 25.22 29.71
CA LYS A 363 -0.68 24.05 30.57
C LYS A 363 -1.94 23.20 30.60
N ILE A 364 -1.75 21.89 30.42
CA ILE A 364 -2.80 20.89 30.54
C ILE A 364 -2.64 20.21 31.91
N GLU A 365 -3.54 20.54 32.83
CA GLU A 365 -3.46 20.09 34.24
C GLU A 365 -3.95 18.65 34.47
N GLY A 366 -4.60 18.02 33.49
CA GLY A 366 -5.18 16.68 33.63
C GLY A 366 -4.13 15.56 33.54
N ASN A 367 -4.19 14.60 34.48
CA ASN A 367 -3.39 13.37 34.40
C ASN A 367 -4.07 12.33 33.50
N ASN A 368 -3.74 12.31 32.20
CA ASN A 368 -4.32 11.37 31.23
C ASN A 368 -3.60 10.01 31.19
N HIS A 369 -3.20 9.48 32.35
CA HIS A 369 -2.47 8.22 32.46
C HIS A 369 -3.17 7.05 31.73
N PHE A 370 -4.48 6.89 31.92
CA PHE A 370 -5.23 5.81 31.27
C PHE A 370 -5.35 5.99 29.76
N HIS A 371 -5.38 7.23 29.27
CA HIS A 371 -5.36 7.51 27.83
C HIS A 371 -4.01 7.12 27.23
N TYR A 372 -2.91 7.49 27.90
CA TYR A 372 -1.56 7.13 27.50
C TYR A 372 -1.39 5.61 27.45
N GLN A 373 -1.71 4.90 28.55
CA GLN A 373 -1.61 3.43 28.60
C GLN A 373 -2.48 2.73 27.55
N GLY A 374 -3.71 3.20 27.35
CA GLY A 374 -4.62 2.64 26.34
C GLY A 374 -4.12 2.84 24.90
N ALA A 375 -3.30 3.87 24.66
CA ALA A 375 -2.72 4.16 23.36
C ALA A 375 -1.40 3.41 23.07
N LEU A 376 -0.77 2.80 24.07
CA LEU A 376 0.49 2.07 23.88
C LEU A 376 0.29 0.83 22.98
N GLY A 377 1.22 0.59 22.07
CA GLY A 377 1.34 -0.63 21.28
C GLY A 377 2.03 -1.77 22.04
N SER A 378 2.20 -2.91 21.37
CA SER A 378 2.89 -4.07 21.94
C SER A 378 4.39 -3.84 22.19
N ASP A 379 4.96 -2.86 21.50
CA ASP A 379 6.36 -2.42 21.60
C ASP A 379 6.58 -1.35 22.69
N GLY A 380 5.51 -0.94 23.39
CA GLY A 380 5.57 0.10 24.41
C GLY A 380 5.67 1.53 23.87
N THR A 381 5.48 1.74 22.55
CA THR A 381 5.37 3.08 21.96
C THR A 381 3.91 3.46 21.72
N LEU A 382 3.61 4.75 21.54
CA LEU A 382 2.23 5.16 21.24
C LEU A 382 1.83 4.72 19.83
N SER A 383 0.73 4.00 19.70
CA SER A 383 0.17 3.59 18.41
C SER A 383 -0.71 4.70 17.83
N PRO A 384 -0.42 5.21 16.62
CA PRO A 384 -1.25 6.21 15.96
C PRO A 384 -2.71 5.78 15.77
N ASP A 385 -2.92 4.53 15.36
CA ASP A 385 -4.26 3.98 15.14
C ASP A 385 -5.06 3.91 16.45
N ARG A 386 -4.46 3.41 17.54
CA ARG A 386 -5.11 3.38 18.87
C ARG A 386 -5.46 4.77 19.38
N MET A 387 -4.60 5.76 19.15
CA MET A 387 -4.90 7.15 19.52
C MET A 387 -6.12 7.68 18.76
N ILE A 388 -6.18 7.49 17.44
CA ILE A 388 -7.26 8.01 16.58
C ILE A 388 -8.61 7.33 16.88
N GLU A 389 -8.60 6.02 17.11
CA GLU A 389 -9.80 5.23 17.43
C GLU A 389 -10.39 5.56 18.81
N SER A 390 -9.60 6.18 19.69
CA SER A 390 -10.02 6.48 21.04
C SER A 390 -11.16 7.51 21.12
N ASN A 391 -11.96 7.41 22.19
CA ASN A 391 -13.05 8.36 22.42
C ASN A 391 -12.56 9.76 22.80
N TRP A 392 -11.38 9.85 23.41
CA TRP A 392 -10.78 11.11 23.88
C TRP A 392 -9.98 11.85 22.81
N TRP A 393 -9.76 11.25 21.63
CA TRP A 393 -9.08 11.90 20.51
C TRP A 393 -9.82 13.18 20.09
N ARG A 394 -9.17 14.33 20.26
CA ARG A 394 -9.81 15.65 20.06
C ARG A 394 -9.78 16.13 18.62
N TYR A 395 -9.03 15.45 17.75
CA TYR A 395 -8.74 15.90 16.39
C TYR A 395 -9.60 15.22 15.33
N LYS A 396 -10.76 14.66 15.72
CA LYS A 396 -11.66 13.88 14.83
C LYS A 396 -12.18 14.66 13.63
N GLU A 397 -12.30 15.99 13.75
CA GLU A 397 -12.75 16.88 12.68
C GLU A 397 -11.68 17.15 11.61
N LEU A 398 -10.40 16.82 11.87
CA LEU A 398 -9.33 17.03 10.89
C LEU A 398 -9.41 15.98 9.76
N PRO A 399 -8.89 16.26 8.56
CA PRO A 399 -8.74 15.24 7.52
C PRO A 399 -7.97 14.02 8.04
N ILE A 400 -8.41 12.80 7.67
CA ILE A 400 -7.84 11.56 8.22
C ILE A 400 -6.32 11.45 8.06
N GLY A 401 -5.78 11.91 6.93
CA GLY A 401 -4.33 11.94 6.70
C GLY A 401 -3.60 12.84 7.69
N LEU A 402 -4.16 14.01 8.02
CA LEU A 402 -3.60 14.91 9.04
C LEU A 402 -3.70 14.30 10.44
N GLN A 403 -4.81 13.63 10.77
CA GLN A 403 -4.93 12.93 12.05
C GLN A 403 -3.84 11.87 12.21
N LYS A 404 -3.62 11.06 11.18
CA LYS A 404 -2.55 10.04 11.16
C LYS A 404 -1.16 10.66 11.24
N GLY A 405 -0.89 11.70 10.45
CA GLY A 405 0.39 12.41 10.51
C GLY A 405 0.67 13.01 11.89
N LEU A 406 -0.34 13.63 12.51
CA LEU A 406 -0.21 14.22 13.85
C LEU A 406 -0.02 13.15 14.92
N ALA A 407 -0.81 12.08 14.89
CA ALA A 407 -0.68 10.94 15.80
C ALA A 407 0.71 10.28 15.68
N ALA A 408 1.22 10.13 14.46
CA ALA A 408 2.57 9.62 14.21
C ALA A 408 3.66 10.57 14.75
N ALA A 409 3.50 11.88 14.56
CA ALA A 409 4.42 12.88 15.13
C ALA A 409 4.41 12.86 16.66
N ILE A 410 3.22 12.78 17.29
CA ILE A 410 3.08 12.65 18.76
C ILE A 410 3.81 11.41 19.27
N SER A 411 3.64 10.28 18.59
CA SER A 411 4.30 9.03 18.96
C SER A 411 5.83 9.17 18.94
N ARG A 412 6.41 9.68 17.85
CA ARG A 412 7.87 9.88 17.73
C ARG A 412 8.40 10.91 18.71
N TYR A 413 7.70 12.04 18.87
CA TYR A 413 8.03 13.10 19.81
C TYR A 413 8.05 12.61 21.27
N CYS A 414 7.13 11.72 21.66
CA CYS A 414 7.14 11.10 22.99
C CYS A 414 8.26 10.05 23.12
N ALA A 415 8.44 9.20 22.11
CA ALA A 415 9.44 8.12 22.15
C ALA A 415 10.88 8.65 22.16
N HIS A 416 11.14 9.72 21.43
CA HIS A 416 12.45 10.35 21.25
C HIS A 416 12.42 11.81 21.70
N SER A 417 12.09 12.01 22.97
CA SER A 417 12.00 13.35 23.54
C SER A 417 13.31 14.13 23.39
N LYS A 418 13.16 15.34 22.85
CA LYS A 418 14.21 16.36 22.81
C LYS A 418 14.07 17.38 23.96
N LEU A 419 13.05 17.22 24.81
CA LEU A 419 12.79 18.09 25.96
C LEU A 419 13.67 17.64 27.13
N LEU A 420 14.29 18.60 27.82
CA LEU A 420 15.03 18.33 29.04
C LEU A 420 14.11 17.72 30.11
N ARG A 421 14.64 16.69 30.75
CA ARG A 421 13.96 15.97 31.82
C ARG A 421 14.21 16.67 33.15
N LEU A 422 13.19 16.82 33.97
CA LEU A 422 13.31 17.31 35.34
C LEU A 422 13.96 16.25 36.24
N ASP A 423 14.72 16.67 37.25
CA ASP A 423 15.48 15.74 38.11
C ASP A 423 14.60 14.70 38.83
N HIS A 424 13.34 15.05 39.11
CA HIS A 424 12.41 14.23 39.87
C HIS A 424 11.47 13.38 39.01
N GLU A 425 11.53 13.46 37.68
CA GLU A 425 10.64 12.69 36.79
C GLU A 425 11.35 11.47 36.18
N ASP A 426 10.70 10.32 36.18
CA ASP A 426 11.17 9.14 35.44
C ASP A 426 10.85 9.25 33.93
N ALA A 427 11.34 8.29 33.13
CA ALA A 427 11.12 8.29 31.69
C ALA A 427 9.62 8.22 31.33
N TYR A 428 8.83 7.47 32.08
CA TYR A 428 7.41 7.30 31.84
C TYR A 428 6.63 8.60 32.12
N GLN A 429 6.91 9.25 33.25
CA GLN A 429 6.33 10.53 33.63
C GLN A 429 6.68 11.62 32.61
N HIS A 430 7.92 11.63 32.12
CA HIS A 430 8.36 12.53 31.07
C HIS A 430 7.57 12.32 29.77
N GLN A 431 7.45 11.07 29.29
CA GLN A 431 6.68 10.74 28.09
C GLN A 431 5.19 11.08 28.24
N MET A 432 4.62 10.79 29.42
CA MET A 432 3.24 11.14 29.74
C MET A 432 3.02 12.65 29.77
N TYR A 433 3.99 13.44 30.23
CA TYR A 433 3.94 14.90 30.17
C TYR A 433 3.84 15.39 28.72
N LEU A 434 4.73 14.92 27.82
CA LEU A 434 4.73 15.28 26.40
C LEU A 434 3.41 14.90 25.72
N PHE A 435 2.94 13.68 26.00
CA PHE A 435 1.64 13.21 25.53
C PHE A 435 0.53 14.14 25.98
N ASN A 436 0.46 14.52 27.26
CA ASN A 436 -0.55 15.44 27.77
C ASN A 436 -0.51 16.78 27.01
N GLN A 437 0.67 17.38 26.84
CA GLN A 437 0.82 18.66 26.11
C GLN A 437 0.35 18.57 24.65
N SER A 438 0.52 17.40 24.02
CA SER A 438 0.08 17.16 22.65
C SER A 438 -1.43 17.03 22.44
N LEU A 439 -2.22 16.85 23.51
CA LEU A 439 -3.67 16.61 23.40
C LEU A 439 -4.47 17.86 23.03
N LYS A 440 -3.89 19.06 23.12
CA LYS A 440 -4.61 20.30 22.83
C LYS A 440 -3.72 21.34 22.15
N LEU A 441 -3.51 21.14 20.85
CA LEU A 441 -2.90 22.15 20.00
C LEU A 441 -3.80 23.39 19.85
N PRO A 442 -3.23 24.61 19.78
CA PRO A 442 -3.96 25.82 19.46
C PRO A 442 -4.68 25.75 18.10
N ASN A 443 -5.86 26.37 17.98
CA ASN A 443 -6.66 26.31 16.75
C ASN A 443 -5.97 26.95 15.53
N ASN A 444 -5.20 28.02 15.74
CA ASN A 444 -4.40 28.66 14.68
C ASN A 444 -3.32 27.71 14.15
N VAL A 445 -2.65 26.98 15.04
CA VAL A 445 -1.70 25.91 14.68
C VAL A 445 -2.40 24.82 13.87
N LEU A 446 -3.55 24.32 14.34
CA LEU A 446 -4.31 23.29 13.61
C LEU A 446 -4.75 23.74 12.22
N ARG A 447 -5.12 25.01 12.04
CA ARG A 447 -5.47 25.58 10.72
C ARG A 447 -4.24 25.67 9.81
N MET A 448 -3.10 26.10 10.34
CA MET A 448 -1.84 26.14 9.61
C MET A 448 -1.43 24.74 9.14
N LEU A 449 -1.47 23.73 10.02
CA LEU A 449 -1.15 22.34 9.64
C LEU A 449 -2.14 21.74 8.63
N GLN A 450 -3.40 22.17 8.62
CA GLN A 450 -4.38 21.74 7.61
C GLN A 450 -4.06 22.23 6.19
N LYS A 451 -3.39 23.39 6.09
CA LYS A 451 -2.97 24.00 4.83
C LYS A 451 -1.61 23.47 4.33
N PHE A 452 -0.92 22.67 5.14
CA PHE A 452 0.40 22.18 4.78
C PHE A 452 0.33 21.04 3.76
N ASP A 453 0.69 21.35 2.51
CA ASP A 453 1.10 20.37 1.51
C ASP A 453 2.60 20.11 1.65
N TYR A 454 2.97 18.87 2.00
CA TYR A 454 4.33 18.50 2.39
C TYR A 454 5.40 18.74 1.32
N THR A 455 5.01 18.95 0.06
CA THR A 455 5.95 19.28 -1.02
C THR A 455 6.12 20.79 -1.21
N GLN A 456 5.14 21.58 -0.82
CA GLN A 456 5.08 23.02 -1.10
C GLN A 456 5.75 23.83 0.03
N HIS A 457 5.31 25.07 0.26
CA HIS A 457 5.88 25.92 1.30
C HIS A 457 5.73 25.30 2.69
N VAL A 458 6.81 25.32 3.47
CA VAL A 458 6.84 24.80 4.84
C VAL A 458 6.19 25.81 5.79
N PRO A 459 5.25 25.39 6.66
CA PRO A 459 4.67 26.25 7.66
C PRO A 459 5.73 26.75 8.63
N ARG A 460 5.55 27.97 9.14
CA ARG A 460 6.52 28.60 10.03
C ARG A 460 5.88 29.22 11.26
N LEU A 461 6.59 29.08 12.36
CA LEU A 461 6.30 29.74 13.62
C LEU A 461 7.44 30.73 13.93
N ILE A 462 7.10 32.01 13.93
CA ILE A 462 8.00 33.08 14.31
C ILE A 462 7.66 33.52 15.72
N ILE A 463 8.65 33.50 16.60
CA ILE A 463 8.50 33.96 17.98
C ILE A 463 9.40 35.17 18.16
N TYR A 464 8.84 36.24 18.70
CA TYR A 464 9.59 37.44 19.05
C TYR A 464 9.52 37.64 20.56
N HIS A 465 10.63 37.40 21.24
CA HIS A 465 10.75 37.54 22.69
C HIS A 465 11.65 38.73 23.03
N GLY A 466 11.07 39.92 23.00
CA GLY A 466 11.77 41.20 23.30
C GLY A 466 11.66 41.68 24.74
N ASN A 467 10.85 41.02 25.58
CA ASN A 467 10.53 41.45 26.94
C ASN A 467 11.18 40.52 27.99
N GLU A 468 12.08 41.06 28.80
CA GLU A 468 12.80 40.33 29.85
C GLU A 468 11.93 39.90 31.04
N ARG A 469 10.73 40.46 31.19
CA ARG A 469 9.84 40.14 32.34
C ARG A 469 9.05 38.85 32.13
N GLU A 470 8.97 38.40 30.90
CA GLU A 470 8.26 37.21 30.48
C GLU A 470 9.26 36.10 30.18
N ALA A 471 8.97 34.88 30.63
CA ALA A 471 9.86 33.75 30.47
C ALA A 471 9.18 32.63 29.69
N PHE A 472 9.97 31.94 28.86
CA PHE A 472 9.56 30.70 28.25
C PHE A 472 9.20 29.66 29.32
N THR A 473 8.20 28.84 29.00
CA THR A 473 7.78 27.73 29.83
C THR A 473 8.16 26.40 29.20
N ARG A 474 8.15 25.35 30.03
CA ARG A 474 8.35 23.97 29.57
C ARG A 474 7.25 23.56 28.59
N GLU A 475 6.03 24.09 28.75
CA GLU A 475 4.91 23.90 27.85
C GLU A 475 5.16 24.53 26.47
N ASP A 476 5.76 25.72 26.42
CA ASP A 476 6.15 26.37 25.16
C ASP A 476 7.15 25.49 24.41
N ALA A 477 8.22 25.07 25.08
CA ALA A 477 9.23 24.19 24.50
C ALA A 477 8.64 22.85 24.02
N ALA A 478 7.71 22.27 24.78
CA ALA A 478 7.00 21.05 24.39
C ALA A 478 6.21 21.23 23.09
N LEU A 479 5.47 22.33 22.95
CA LEU A 479 4.74 22.66 21.73
C LEU A 479 5.69 22.87 20.54
N LEU A 480 6.79 23.60 20.72
CA LEU A 480 7.78 23.83 19.66
C LEU A 480 8.39 22.54 19.15
N LEU A 481 8.75 21.62 20.04
CA LEU A 481 9.32 20.34 19.67
C LEU A 481 8.34 19.45 18.87
N LEU A 482 7.05 19.47 19.22
CA LEU A 482 6.03 18.74 18.47
C LEU A 482 5.83 19.35 17.07
N LEU A 483 5.85 20.69 16.96
CA LEU A 483 5.75 21.37 15.67
C LEU A 483 6.98 21.13 14.80
N ASN A 484 8.18 21.18 15.38
CA ASN A 484 9.42 20.79 14.71
C ASN A 484 9.29 19.37 14.18
N GLU A 485 8.92 18.39 15.02
CA GLU A 485 8.78 16.98 14.66
C GLU A 485 7.77 16.74 13.51
N PHE A 486 6.67 17.51 13.51
CA PHE A 486 5.67 17.44 12.43
C PHE A 486 6.18 18.03 11.10
N GLY A 487 7.17 18.91 11.12
CA GLY A 487 7.72 19.54 9.93
C GLY A 487 7.41 21.04 9.81
N VAL A 488 7.39 21.78 10.92
CA VAL A 488 7.24 23.24 10.96
C VAL A 488 8.59 23.92 11.15
N ASP A 489 8.85 24.97 10.37
CA ASP A 489 9.99 25.86 10.57
C ASP A 489 9.79 26.72 11.83
N ILE A 490 10.82 26.85 12.68
CA ILE A 490 10.75 27.62 13.92
C ILE A 490 11.89 28.62 13.97
N VAL A 491 11.56 29.91 14.15
CA VAL A 491 12.55 30.97 14.37
C VAL A 491 12.18 31.78 15.60
N LEU A 492 13.09 31.81 16.56
CA LEU A 492 12.98 32.58 17.79
C LEU A 492 13.92 33.79 17.74
N PHE A 493 13.37 34.99 17.74
CA PHE A 493 14.13 36.23 17.90
C PHE A 493 14.15 36.63 19.36
N ASN A 494 15.34 36.75 19.93
CA ASN A 494 15.56 37.27 21.27
C ASN A 494 16.55 38.44 21.23
N PRO A 495 16.06 39.68 21.07
CA PRO A 495 16.89 40.90 21.05
C PRO A 495 17.76 41.10 22.30
N THR A 496 17.34 40.56 23.44
CA THR A 496 18.01 40.73 24.74
C THR A 496 19.21 39.79 24.91
N GLY A 497 19.30 38.75 24.09
CA GLY A 497 20.34 37.73 24.19
C GLY A 497 20.24 36.86 25.44
N GLN A 498 19.12 36.93 26.18
CA GLN A 498 18.89 36.14 27.38
C GLN A 498 18.62 34.66 27.06
N LEU A 499 18.80 33.81 28.07
CA LEU A 499 18.41 32.40 28.02
C LEU A 499 16.88 32.28 27.99
N ASP A 500 16.36 31.41 27.11
CA ASP A 500 14.94 31.14 26.97
C ASP A 500 14.67 29.64 26.79
N ILE A 501 14.62 29.15 25.56
CA ILE A 501 14.37 27.76 25.20
C ILE A 501 15.50 26.83 25.62
N GLU A 502 16.73 27.33 25.77
CA GLU A 502 17.88 26.58 26.29
C GLU A 502 17.60 25.99 27.69
N ALA A 503 16.73 26.63 28.47
CA ALA A 503 16.32 26.12 29.78
C ALA A 503 15.56 24.79 29.69
N PHE A 504 15.05 24.44 28.50
CA PHE A 504 14.18 23.28 28.29
C PHE A 504 14.64 22.35 27.15
N VAL A 505 15.59 22.76 26.30
CA VAL A 505 16.04 21.99 25.12
C VAL A 505 17.56 22.11 24.95
N GLU A 506 18.23 20.98 24.66
CA GLU A 506 19.67 21.00 24.37
C GLU A 506 19.98 21.69 23.03
N GLU A 507 21.06 22.48 23.00
CA GLU A 507 21.51 23.25 21.83
C GLU A 507 21.82 22.41 20.58
N LYS A 508 21.99 21.08 20.70
CA LYS A 508 22.20 20.21 19.52
C LYS A 508 20.95 20.08 18.64
N TYR A 509 19.79 20.53 19.11
CA TYR A 509 18.51 20.39 18.42
C TYR A 509 18.05 21.66 17.67
N PHE A 510 18.75 22.78 17.82
CA PHE A 510 18.45 24.03 17.13
C PHE A 510 19.72 24.86 16.93
N ASP A 511 19.75 25.73 15.92
CA ASP A 511 20.89 26.62 15.69
C ASP A 511 20.78 27.90 16.52
N MET A 512 21.92 28.43 16.97
CA MET A 512 22.01 29.75 17.60
C MET A 512 22.83 30.71 16.75
N HIS A 513 22.27 31.89 16.49
CA HIS A 513 22.91 32.94 15.70
C HIS A 513 22.99 34.23 16.50
N TRP A 514 24.21 34.65 16.83
CA TRP A 514 24.46 35.94 17.48
C TRP A 514 24.56 37.05 16.44
N LEU A 515 23.77 38.10 16.66
CA LEU A 515 23.86 39.36 15.91
C LEU A 515 24.78 40.35 16.61
N GLU A 516 24.98 41.50 15.97
CA GLU A 516 26.06 42.43 16.33
C GLU A 516 25.83 43.20 17.63
N ASP A 517 24.58 43.49 17.99
CA ASP A 517 24.21 44.28 19.17
C ASP A 517 23.14 43.58 20.03
N ILE A 518 23.05 43.94 21.31
CA ILE A 518 21.98 43.50 22.23
C ILE A 518 21.06 44.69 22.53
N SER A 519 19.75 44.46 22.60
CA SER A 519 18.77 45.50 22.92
C SER A 519 17.69 45.01 23.88
N PHE A 520 17.57 45.73 25.00
CA PHE A 520 16.56 45.50 26.04
C PHE A 520 15.26 46.28 25.81
N ASN A 521 15.27 47.21 24.85
CA ASN A 521 14.14 48.08 24.52
C ASN A 521 13.69 47.89 23.06
N GLU A 522 13.95 46.72 22.47
CA GLU A 522 13.43 46.40 21.14
C GLU A 522 12.10 45.65 21.28
N GLU A 523 11.01 46.41 21.43
CA GLU A 523 9.66 45.85 21.45
C GLU A 523 9.23 45.37 20.06
N PHE A 524 8.29 44.42 20.04
CA PHE A 524 7.72 43.90 18.81
C PHE A 524 7.10 45.00 17.95
N LYS A 525 7.40 45.01 16.64
CA LYS A 525 6.82 45.96 15.68
C LYS A 525 5.98 45.21 14.67
N GLU A 526 4.69 45.53 14.61
CA GLU A 526 3.83 44.99 13.56
C GLU A 526 4.25 45.49 12.16
N PRO A 527 4.16 44.64 11.12
CA PRO A 527 4.36 45.08 9.74
C PRO A 527 3.31 46.13 9.34
N SER A 528 3.73 47.22 8.69
CA SER A 528 2.81 48.29 8.25
C SER A 528 1.72 47.77 7.30
N LEU A 529 0.45 48.07 7.59
CA LEU A 529 -0.73 47.65 6.82
C LEU A 529 -0.70 48.09 5.34
N ILE A 530 0.00 49.19 5.03
CA ILE A 530 0.14 49.73 3.66
C ILE A 530 1.01 48.82 2.78
N GLN A 531 2.02 48.16 3.37
CA GLN A 531 2.87 47.20 2.65
C GLN A 531 2.14 45.89 2.34
N LYS A 532 1.23 45.44 3.23
CA LYS A 532 0.35 44.29 2.99
C LYS A 532 -0.65 44.53 1.85
N TRP A 533 -1.12 45.77 1.67
CA TRP A 533 -2.07 46.13 0.61
C TRP A 533 -1.41 46.30 -0.76
N LEU A 534 -0.24 46.96 -0.82
CA LEU A 534 0.48 47.21 -2.07
C LEU A 534 0.97 45.93 -2.77
N LYS A 535 1.41 44.90 -2.03
CA LYS A 535 1.84 43.62 -2.64
C LYS A 535 0.68 42.67 -3.01
N ARG A 536 -0.55 42.94 -2.56
CA ARG A 536 -1.72 42.14 -2.94
C ARG A 536 -2.34 42.57 -4.26
N ILE A 537 -1.96 43.76 -4.75
CA ILE A 537 -2.50 44.42 -5.94
C ILE A 537 -1.52 44.34 -7.13
N PHE A 538 -0.25 44.04 -6.88
CA PHE A 538 0.80 43.95 -7.89
C PHE A 538 1.34 42.53 -8.01
#